data_AF-A0AAV5KC71-F1
#
_entry.id   AF-A0AAV5KC71-F1
#
_cell.length_a   1.000
_cell.length_b   1.000
_cell.length_c   1.000
_cell.angle_alpha   90.00
_cell.angle_beta   90.00
_cell.angle_gamma   90.00
#
_symmetry.space_group_name_H-M   'P 1'
#
loop_
_entity.id
_entity.type
_entity.pdbx_description
1 polymer ?
#
loop_
_entity_poly.entity_id
_entity_poly.type
_entity_poly.pdbx_seq_one_letter_code
_entity_poly.pdbx_strand_id
1 'polypeptide(L)'
;MVAALAEQPSSRLLKHIIRCYLRLSDNPRACDALRSCLPDMLRDATFSSCLHEDPTTRRWLQQLLHNVAVSRVTMQAGGGFDHMLVN
;
A
#
# COMPACT_ATOMS: atom_id res chain seq x y z
N MET A 1 17.38 -6.21 3.90
CA MET A 1 16.81 -6.40 2.54
C MET A 1 16.30 -5.09 1.93
N VAL A 2 15.53 -4.24 2.62
CA VAL A 2 15.08 -2.94 2.07
C VAL A 2 16.13 -1.82 2.18
N ALA A 3 16.98 -1.85 3.21
CA ALA A 3 18.09 -0.89 3.35
C ALA A 3 19.12 -0.96 2.20
N ALA A 4 19.48 -2.17 1.75
CA ALA A 4 20.40 -2.36 0.62
C ALA A 4 19.82 -1.89 -0.73
N LEU A 5 18.48 -1.83 -0.85
CA LEU A 5 17.80 -1.24 -2.01
C LEU A 5 17.89 0.28 -2.04
N ALA A 6 18.07 0.94 -0.88
CA ALA A 6 18.32 2.37 -0.83
C ALA A 6 19.74 2.72 -1.35
N GLU A 7 20.70 1.79 -1.20
CA GLU A 7 22.07 1.95 -1.70
C GLU A 7 22.18 1.65 -3.20
N GLN A 8 21.45 0.66 -3.72
CA GLN A 8 21.35 0.36 -5.16
C GLN A 8 19.88 0.21 -5.59
N PRO A 9 19.26 1.30 -6.12
CA PRO A 9 17.85 1.30 -6.46
C PRO A 9 17.59 0.48 -7.73
N SER A 10 17.23 -0.78 -7.56
CA SER A 10 16.76 -1.64 -8.64
C SER A 10 15.26 -1.48 -8.87
N SER A 11 14.88 -0.72 -9.90
CA SER A 11 13.49 -0.46 -10.30
C SER A 11 12.66 -1.75 -10.50
N ARG A 12 13.28 -2.79 -11.07
CA ARG A 12 12.65 -4.11 -11.26
C ARG A 12 12.29 -4.82 -9.95
N LEU A 13 13.18 -4.77 -8.96
CA LEU A 13 12.95 -5.36 -7.64
C LEU A 13 11.89 -4.58 -6.86
N LEU A 14 11.96 -3.24 -6.87
CA LEU A 14 10.97 -2.39 -6.21
C LEU A 14 9.55 -2.70 -6.71
N LYS A 15 9.39 -2.85 -8.04
CA LYS A 15 8.13 -3.24 -8.66
C LYS A 15 7.62 -4.59 -8.18
N HIS A 16 8.50 -5.59 -8.06
CA HIS A 16 8.12 -6.90 -7.53
C HIS A 16 7.75 -6.86 -6.05
N ILE A 17 8.49 -6.10 -5.25
CA ILE A 17 8.23 -5.93 -3.82
C ILE A 17 6.85 -5.32 -3.61
N ILE A 18 6.54 -4.21 -4.30
CA ILE A 18 5.22 -3.55 -4.19
C ILE A 18 4.11 -4.49 -4.67
N ARG A 19 4.33 -5.25 -5.75
CA ARG A 19 3.35 -6.23 -6.24
C ARG A 19 3.14 -7.39 -5.26
N CYS A 20 4.18 -7.89 -4.61
CA CYS A 20 4.09 -8.90 -3.56
C CYS A 20 3.31 -8.37 -2.35
N TYR A 21 3.61 -7.15 -1.90
CA TYR A 21 2.89 -6.50 -0.82
C TYR A 21 1.40 -6.29 -1.16
N LEU A 22 1.10 -5.86 -2.38
CA LEU A 22 -0.28 -5.70 -2.86
C LEU A 22 -1.03 -7.02 -2.79
N ARG A 23 -0.41 -8.12 -3.23
CA ARG A 23 -1.02 -9.44 -3.17
C ARG A 23 -1.16 -9.98 -1.74
N LEU A 24 -0.23 -9.64 -0.85
CA LEU A 24 -0.40 -9.91 0.58
C LEU A 24 -1.56 -9.11 1.18
N SER A 25 -1.78 -7.86 0.74
CA SER A 25 -2.85 -7.01 1.25
C SER A 25 -4.26 -7.52 0.93
N ASP A 26 -4.39 -8.41 -0.05
CA ASP A 26 -5.63 -9.13 -0.35
C ASP A 26 -6.05 -10.08 0.80
N ASN A 27 -5.09 -10.47 1.65
CA ASN A 27 -5.36 -11.26 2.85
C ASN A 27 -5.55 -10.31 4.05
N PRO A 28 -6.73 -10.25 4.69
CA PRO A 28 -7.01 -9.28 5.76
C PRO A 28 -6.09 -9.47 6.98
N ARG A 29 -5.71 -10.72 7.30
CA ARG A 29 -4.76 -11.03 8.37
C ARG A 29 -3.35 -10.54 8.07
N ALA A 30 -2.91 -10.64 6.82
CA ALA A 30 -1.61 -10.16 6.41
C ALA A 30 -1.62 -8.63 6.31
N CYS A 31 -2.73 -8.03 5.87
CA CYS A 31 -2.91 -6.59 5.79
C CYS A 31 -2.68 -5.88 7.14
N ASP A 32 -3.19 -6.46 8.23
CA ASP A 32 -2.94 -5.95 9.58
C ASP A 32 -1.45 -6.02 9.97
N ALA A 33 -0.79 -7.15 9.69
CA ALA A 33 0.65 -7.30 9.92
C ALA A 33 1.48 -6.36 9.04
N LEU A 34 1.08 -6.13 7.78
CA LEU A 34 1.71 -5.18 6.87
C LEU A 34 1.71 -3.77 7.44
N ARG A 35 0.75 -3.42 8.28
CA ARG A 35 0.65 -2.10 8.90
C ARG A 35 1.78 -1.80 9.86
N SER A 36 2.22 -2.81 10.61
CA SER A 36 3.36 -2.74 11.53
C SER A 36 4.69 -3.08 10.86
N CYS A 37 4.66 -3.89 9.80
CA CYS A 37 5.86 -4.30 9.08
C CYS A 37 6.17 -3.47 7.83
N LEU A 38 5.35 -2.47 7.47
CA LEU A 38 5.63 -1.61 6.33
C LEU A 38 6.88 -0.77 6.64
N PRO A 39 7.97 -0.90 5.86
CA PRO A 39 9.16 -0.11 6.09
C PRO A 39 8.90 1.37 5.79
N ASP A 40 9.37 2.27 6.67
CA ASP A 40 9.25 3.71 6.48
C ASP A 40 9.82 4.19 5.14
N MET A 41 10.83 3.51 4.57
CA MET A 41 11.37 3.85 3.23
C MET A 41 10.34 3.76 2.08
N LEU A 42 9.32 2.88 2.21
CA LEU A 42 8.20 2.85 1.24
C LEU A 42 7.21 3.99 1.47
N ARG A 43 7.21 4.58 2.67
CA ARG A 43 6.31 5.66 3.10
C ARG A 43 6.92 7.05 2.88
N ASP A 44 8.21 7.19 3.14
CA ASP A 44 9.01 8.42 3.12
C ASP A 44 9.41 8.86 1.70
N ALA A 45 8.95 8.13 0.68
CA ALA A 45 9.24 8.42 -0.72
C ALA A 45 10.73 8.34 -1.08
N THR A 46 11.53 7.56 -0.34
CA THR A 46 12.94 7.27 -0.65
C THR A 46 13.11 6.71 -2.06
N PHE A 47 12.09 6.00 -2.57
CA PHE A 47 12.03 5.46 -3.93
C PHE A 47 11.23 6.32 -4.92
N SER A 48 10.94 7.59 -4.60
CA SER A 48 10.10 8.49 -5.42
C SER A 48 10.62 8.61 -6.85
N SER A 49 11.94 8.69 -7.05
CA SER A 49 12.56 8.76 -8.37
C SER A 49 12.25 7.52 -9.21
N CYS A 50 12.39 6.30 -8.66
CA CYS A 50 12.01 5.08 -9.36
C CYS A 50 10.49 4.97 -9.60
N LEU A 51 9.67 5.46 -8.66
CA LEU A 51 8.21 5.47 -8.78
C LEU A 51 7.71 6.55 -9.76
N HIS A 52 8.52 7.56 -10.06
CA HIS A 52 8.21 8.56 -11.07
C HIS A 52 8.38 7.98 -12.48
N GLU A 53 9.40 7.15 -12.68
CA GLU A 53 9.64 6.47 -13.95
C GLU A 53 8.65 5.32 -14.24
N ASP A 54 8.05 4.71 -13.19
CA ASP A 54 7.05 3.63 -13.36
C ASP A 54 5.71 3.99 -12.69
N PRO A 55 4.76 4.62 -13.44
CA PRO A 55 3.47 5.06 -12.90
C PRO A 55 2.56 3.90 -12.50
N THR A 56 2.79 2.69 -13.02
CA THR A 56 2.06 1.48 -12.62
C THR A 56 2.38 1.11 -11.18
N THR A 57 3.67 1.15 -10.83
CA THR A 57 4.15 0.83 -9.49
C THR A 57 3.63 1.84 -8.46
N ARG A 58 3.58 3.13 -8.85
CA ARG A 58 2.97 4.19 -8.04
C ARG A 58 1.48 3.91 -7.76
N ARG A 59 0.72 3.47 -8.77
CA ARG A 59 -0.70 3.07 -8.58
C ARG A 59 -0.85 1.89 -7.62
N TRP A 60 0.01 0.87 -7.73
CA TRP A 60 -0.01 -0.27 -6.81
C TRP A 60 0.29 0.13 -5.36
N LEU A 61 1.23 1.05 -5.14
CA LEU A 61 1.53 1.57 -3.81
C LEU A 61 0.32 2.31 -3.21
N GLN A 62 -0.35 3.15 -4.01
CA GLN A 62 -1.57 3.83 -3.59
C GLN A 62 -2.67 2.83 -3.23
N GLN A 63 -2.87 1.79 -4.04
CA GLN A 63 -3.85 0.74 -3.78
C GLN A 63 -3.51 -0.06 -2.51
N LEU A 64 -2.24 -0.38 -2.28
CA LEU A 64 -1.77 -1.03 -1.07
C LEU A 64 -2.10 -0.18 0.17
N LEU A 65 -1.72 1.09 0.17
CA LEU A 65 -1.98 2.02 1.27
C LEU A 65 -3.49 2.14 1.53
N HIS A 66 -4.29 2.15 0.46
CA HIS A 66 -5.74 2.14 0.57
C HIS A 66 -6.26 0.84 1.19
N ASN A 67 -5.79 -0.35 0.78
CA ASN A 67 -6.20 -1.63 1.38
C ASN A 67 -5.82 -1.72 2.87
N VAL A 68 -4.62 -1.23 3.23
CA VAL A 68 -4.13 -1.18 4.62
C VAL A 68 -4.87 -0.12 5.44
N ALA A 69 -5.43 0.91 4.81
CA ALA A 69 -6.34 1.86 5.44
C ALA A 69 -7.77 1.31 5.58
N VAL A 70 -8.31 0.69 4.53
CA VAL A 70 -9.67 0.15 4.42
C VAL A 70 -9.87 -1.12 5.23
N SER A 71 -8.84 -1.91 5.52
CA SER A 71 -8.97 -3.04 6.47
C SER A 71 -9.43 -2.59 7.87
N ARG A 72 -9.36 -1.29 8.21
CA ARG A 72 -10.03 -0.74 9.40
C ARG A 72 -11.57 -0.83 9.31
N VAL A 73 -12.12 -0.72 8.10
CA VAL A 73 -13.57 -0.57 7.86
C VAL A 73 -14.28 -1.93 7.77
N THR A 74 -13.58 -3.01 7.38
CA THR A 74 -14.17 -4.36 7.43
C THR A 74 -14.33 -4.89 8.87
N MET A 75 -13.73 -4.22 9.87
CA MET A 75 -14.05 -4.40 11.30
C MET A 75 -14.91 -3.26 11.86
N GLN A 76 -15.51 -2.42 11.01
CA GLN A 76 -16.52 -1.46 11.40
C GLN A 76 -17.80 -1.71 10.59
N ALA A 77 -18.50 -2.78 10.97
CA ALA A 77 -19.94 -2.73 10.97
C ALA A 77 -20.37 -1.47 11.74
N GLY A 78 -20.89 -0.47 11.06
CA GLY A 78 -21.45 0.75 11.67
C GLY A 78 -20.86 2.05 11.14
N GLY A 79 -21.42 2.54 10.04
CA GLY A 79 -21.11 3.87 9.49
C GLY A 79 -21.98 4.13 8.28
N GLY A 80 -23.26 4.42 8.53
CA GLY A 80 -24.28 4.63 7.51
C GLY A 80 -23.85 5.66 6.47
N PHE A 81 -23.89 5.25 5.21
CA PHE A 81 -23.99 6.19 4.11
C PHE A 81 -25.45 6.65 4.07
N ASP A 82 -25.61 7.88 4.55
CA ASP A 82 -26.68 8.83 4.27
C ASP A 82 -27.49 8.46 3.01
N HIS A 83 -28.76 8.11 3.23
CA HIS A 83 -29.79 8.09 2.21
C HIS A 83 -30.76 9.21 2.55
N MET A 84 -30.36 10.46 2.27
CA MET A 84 -31.28 11.58 2.26
C MET A 84 -32.12 11.52 0.98
N LEU A 85 -33.26 10.83 1.05
CA LEU A 85 -34.42 11.07 0.18
C LEU A 85 -34.99 12.45 0.52
N VAL A 86 -34.83 13.42 -0.37
CA VAL A 86 -35.63 14.64 -0.37
C VAL A 86 -36.79 14.46 -1.36
N ASN A 87 -37.96 14.35 -0.75
CA ASN A 87 -39.33 14.59 -1.22
C ASN A 87 -39.53 15.05 -2.66
#